data_AF-A0A1B8DAI4-F1
#
_entry.id   AF-A0A1B8DAI4-F1
#
_cell.length_a   1.000
_cell.length_b   1.000
_cell.length_c   1.000
_cell.angle_alpha   90.00
_cell.angle_beta   90.00
_cell.angle_gamma   90.00
#
_symmetry.space_group_name_H-M   'P 1'
#
loop_
_entity.id
_entity.type
_entity.pdbx_description
1 polymer ?
#
loop_
_entity_poly.entity_id
_entity_poly.type
_entity_poly.pdbx_seq_one_letter_code
_entity_poly.pdbx_strand_id
1 'polypeptide(L)'
;MLLDEDPATLIHHTIGNFNIQPDKLAVSRINESLSTLEPAHELRLRDAENSLKKLTRTLNTLQNNHQETLQSHSATAHSSRIAELDAQKFRRRHLADLKAQLQELELQGVDGGEEAKRSEVEDEVLLKLRVYRSLGIEAEREGGEWSRAVVRGRGKEGRGEVQVVNVEKKFSKFFYANYFWQAL
;
A
#
# COMPACT_ATOMS: atom_id res chain seq x y z
N MET A 1 37.80 84.47 64.34
CA MET A 1 38.40 83.27 63.70
C MET A 1 37.27 82.56 62.99
N LEU A 2 37.44 82.21 61.70
CA LEU A 2 36.38 81.68 60.83
C LEU A 2 36.12 80.16 61.03
N LEU A 3 36.70 79.56 62.08
CA LEU A 3 36.55 78.16 62.44
C LEU A 3 36.35 78.09 63.95
N ASP A 4 35.23 77.50 64.38
CA ASP A 4 34.82 77.38 65.79
C ASP A 4 35.58 76.26 66.55
N GLU A 5 36.33 75.40 65.84
CA GLU A 5 37.15 74.33 66.40
C GLU A 5 38.64 74.50 66.04
N ASP A 6 39.50 74.14 67.00
CA ASP A 6 40.96 74.14 66.81
C ASP A 6 41.36 73.10 65.75
N PRO A 7 42.08 73.46 64.67
CA PRO A 7 42.42 72.56 63.57
C PRO A 7 43.18 71.30 64.00
N ALA A 8 43.94 71.36 65.10
CA ALA A 8 44.61 70.17 65.62
C ALA A 8 43.60 69.10 66.10
N THR A 9 42.48 69.52 66.68
CA THR A 9 41.40 68.63 67.13
C THR A 9 40.73 67.92 65.96
N LEU A 10 40.48 68.64 64.85
CA LEU A 10 39.92 68.07 63.63
C LEU A 10 40.89 67.07 62.97
N ILE A 11 42.18 67.35 62.99
CA ILE A 11 43.21 66.43 62.47
C ILE A 11 43.27 65.15 63.33
N HIS A 12 43.22 65.27 64.66
CA HIS A 12 43.18 64.09 65.53
C HIS A 12 41.90 63.27 65.34
N HIS A 13 40.74 63.92 65.16
CA HIS A 13 39.48 63.24 64.89
C HIS A 13 39.48 62.53 63.54
N THR A 14 40.03 63.14 62.49
CA THR A 14 40.16 62.52 61.16
C THR A 14 41.12 61.33 61.17
N ILE A 15 42.24 61.42 61.89
CA ILE A 15 43.17 60.29 62.06
C ILE A 15 42.53 59.15 62.88
N GLY A 16 41.83 59.47 63.97
CA GLY A 16 41.16 58.48 64.82
C GLY A 16 40.01 57.76 64.12
N ASN A 17 39.28 58.45 63.25
CA ASN A 17 38.18 57.88 62.47
C ASN A 17 38.63 57.17 61.18
N PHE A 18 39.90 57.32 60.79
CA PHE A 18 40.44 56.65 59.61
C PHE A 18 40.73 55.17 59.91
N ASN A 19 39.68 54.35 59.88
CA ASN A 19 39.80 52.92 60.14
C ASN A 19 40.16 52.15 58.86
N ILE A 20 41.41 51.68 58.79
CA ILE A 20 41.96 50.95 57.63
C ILE A 20 41.61 49.44 57.68
N GLN A 21 41.12 48.92 58.81
CA GLN A 21 40.89 47.49 58.98
C GLN A 21 39.78 46.92 58.06
N PRO A 22 38.61 47.57 57.90
CA PRO A 22 37.58 47.12 56.97
C PRO A 22 38.10 46.97 55.54
N ASP A 23 38.93 47.91 55.08
CA ASP A 23 39.49 47.89 53.73
C ASP A 23 40.49 46.75 53.55
N LYS A 24 41.36 46.53 54.55
CA LYS A 24 42.26 45.36 54.56
C LYS A 24 41.49 44.04 54.51
N LEU A 25 40.41 43.93 55.28
CA LEU A 25 39.56 42.75 55.26
C LEU A 25 38.84 42.59 53.91
N ALA A 26 38.38 43.68 53.30
CA ALA A 26 37.77 43.65 51.97
C ALA A 26 38.76 43.14 50.90
N VAL A 27 40.00 43.65 50.90
CA VAL A 27 41.06 43.18 50.01
C VAL A 27 41.36 41.70 50.24
N SER A 28 41.42 41.25 51.50
CA SER A 28 41.63 39.83 51.82
C SER A 28 40.50 38.94 51.26
N ARG A 29 39.24 39.37 51.38
CA ARG A 29 38.09 38.64 50.83
C ARG A 29 38.11 38.60 49.31
N ILE A 30 38.51 39.70 48.67
CA ILE A 30 38.64 39.77 47.21
C ILE A 30 39.70 38.77 46.76
N ASN A 31 40.85 38.71 47.43
CA ASN A 31 41.91 37.76 47.08
C ASN A 31 41.48 36.30 47.26
N GLU A 32 40.74 35.99 48.33
CA GLU A 32 40.18 34.65 48.53
C GLU A 32 39.16 34.30 47.43
N SER A 33 38.30 35.25 47.06
CA SER A 33 37.35 35.09 45.96
C SER A 33 38.05 34.86 44.63
N LEU A 34 39.15 35.56 44.38
CA LEU A 34 39.94 35.44 43.15
C LEU A 34 40.68 34.10 43.11
N SER A 35 41.28 33.69 44.22
CA SER A 35 41.95 32.40 44.37
C SER A 35 41.01 31.19 44.21
N THR A 36 39.72 31.33 44.52
CA THR A 36 38.72 30.27 44.30
C THR A 36 38.14 30.32 42.89
N LEU A 37 38.04 31.51 42.28
CA LEU A 37 37.52 31.69 40.94
C LEU A 37 38.48 31.18 39.85
N GLU A 38 39.77 31.42 39.99
CA GLU A 38 40.79 30.97 39.04
C GLU A 38 40.75 29.46 38.74
N PRO A 39 40.77 28.55 39.73
CA PRO A 39 40.71 27.11 39.46
C PRO A 39 39.35 26.69 38.89
N ALA A 40 38.25 27.33 39.30
CA ALA A 40 36.92 27.07 38.74
C ALA A 40 36.83 27.48 37.26
N HIS A 41 37.46 28.61 36.91
CA HIS A 41 37.56 29.08 35.54
C HIS A 41 38.43 28.14 34.69
N GLU A 42 39.59 27.73 35.20
CA GLU A 42 40.49 26.80 34.52
C GLU A 42 39.81 25.43 34.29
N LEU A 43 39.07 24.93 35.27
CA LEU A 43 38.29 23.70 35.12
C LEU A 43 37.26 23.82 34.00
N ARG A 44 36.49 24.92 33.97
CA ARG A 44 35.50 25.17 32.92
C ARG A 44 36.13 25.29 31.53
N LEU A 45 37.28 25.95 31.44
CA LEU A 45 38.03 26.05 30.19
C LEU A 45 38.44 24.66 29.70
N ARG A 46 39.04 23.84 30.58
CA ARG A 46 39.45 22.48 30.25
C ARG A 46 38.28 21.60 29.83
N ASP A 47 37.14 21.70 30.49
CA ASP A 47 35.93 20.95 30.12
C ASP A 47 35.40 21.36 28.75
N ALA A 48 35.36 22.66 28.46
CA ALA A 48 34.98 23.18 27.16
C ALA A 48 35.94 22.70 26.06
N GLU A 49 37.26 22.79 26.28
CA GLU A 49 38.27 22.29 25.34
C GLU A 49 38.14 20.78 25.09
N ASN A 50 37.91 20.00 26.15
CA ASN A 50 37.71 18.56 26.04
C ASN A 50 36.44 18.23 25.26
N SER A 51 35.36 18.99 25.46
CA SER A 51 34.13 18.85 24.68
C SER A 51 34.41 19.15 23.19
N LEU A 52 35.13 20.24 22.91
CA LEU A 52 35.44 20.65 21.55
C LEU A 52 36.30 19.60 20.84
N LYS A 53 37.35 19.09 21.51
CA LYS A 53 38.18 17.99 20.99
C LYS A 53 37.36 16.74 20.67
N LYS A 54 36.38 16.38 21.50
CA LYS A 54 35.47 15.25 21.23
C LYS A 54 34.61 15.53 20.00
N LEU A 55 33.97 16.71 19.93
CA LEU A 55 33.17 17.08 18.77
C LEU A 55 34.00 17.12 17.47
N THR A 56 35.21 17.67 17.50
CA THR A 56 36.12 17.68 16.34
C THR A 56 36.44 16.26 15.87
N ARG A 57 36.70 15.32 16.80
CA ARG A 57 36.91 13.91 16.43
C ARG A 57 35.67 13.32 15.77
N THR A 58 34.47 13.56 16.33
CA THR A 58 33.22 13.06 15.73
C THR A 58 32.93 13.66 14.36
N LEU A 59 33.21 14.95 14.17
CA LEU A 59 33.06 15.63 12.89
C LEU A 59 33.98 15.01 11.86
N ASN A 60 35.27 14.84 12.19
CA ASN A 60 36.22 14.21 11.28
C ASN A 60 35.81 12.80 10.89
N THR A 61 35.29 11.99 11.83
CA THR A 61 34.77 10.66 11.50
C THR A 61 33.57 10.71 10.57
N LEU A 62 32.60 11.61 10.81
CA LEU A 62 31.43 11.76 9.97
C LEU A 62 31.79 12.27 8.57
N GLN A 63 32.72 13.22 8.49
CA GLN A 63 33.20 13.76 7.22
C GLN A 63 33.93 12.68 6.41
N ASN A 64 34.78 11.88 7.05
CA ASN A 64 35.45 10.76 6.38
C ASN A 64 34.45 9.71 5.89
N ASN A 65 33.47 9.32 6.73
CA ASN A 65 32.42 8.37 6.34
C ASN A 65 31.58 8.91 5.18
N HIS A 66 31.25 10.21 5.20
CA HIS A 66 30.51 10.86 4.12
C HIS A 66 31.33 10.85 2.82
N GLN A 67 32.61 11.19 2.89
CA GLN A 67 33.49 11.18 1.73
C GLN A 67 33.69 9.76 1.17
N GLU A 68 33.81 8.75 2.03
CA GLU A 68 33.84 7.34 1.61
C GLU A 68 32.52 6.92 0.95
N THR A 69 31.38 7.35 1.49
CA THR A 69 30.07 7.10 0.88
C THR A 69 29.96 7.76 -0.50
N LEU A 70 30.42 9.01 -0.64
CA LEU A 70 30.45 9.70 -1.93
C LEU A 70 31.41 9.03 -2.92
N GLN A 71 32.57 8.57 -2.48
CA GLN A 71 33.54 7.89 -3.34
C GLN A 71 33.07 6.49 -3.75
N SER A 72 32.44 5.74 -2.85
CA SER A 72 31.88 4.41 -3.14
C SER A 72 30.68 4.47 -4.08
N HIS A 73 29.87 5.55 -4.01
CA HIS A 73 28.78 5.78 -4.95
C HIS A 73 29.24 6.60 -6.16
N SER A 74 29.76 5.94 -7.20
CA SER A 74 29.79 6.59 -8.52
C SER A 74 28.36 6.64 -9.08
N ALA A 75 27.75 7.83 -9.05
CA ALA A 75 26.39 8.05 -9.53
C ALA A 75 26.19 7.53 -10.96
N THR A 76 27.23 7.60 -11.80
CA THR A 76 27.26 7.07 -13.17
C THR A 76 27.23 5.54 -13.23
N ALA A 77 27.92 4.82 -12.33
CA ALA A 77 27.84 3.35 -12.32
C ALA A 77 26.54 2.85 -11.67
N HIS A 78 25.98 3.62 -10.73
CA HIS A 78 24.67 3.30 -10.16
C HIS A 78 23.55 3.49 -11.19
N SER A 79 23.56 4.60 -11.95
CA SER A 79 22.57 4.85 -13.00
C SER A 79 22.67 3.84 -14.14
N SER A 80 23.89 3.44 -14.55
CA SER A 80 24.07 2.38 -15.56
C SER A 80 23.53 1.03 -15.05
N ARG A 81 23.80 0.67 -13.79
CA ARG A 81 23.29 -0.58 -13.22
C ARG A 81 21.77 -0.60 -13.06
N ILE A 82 21.15 0.53 -12.73
CA ILE A 82 19.68 0.65 -12.72
C ILE A 82 19.13 0.43 -14.13
N ALA A 83 19.71 1.09 -15.15
CA ALA A 83 19.26 0.95 -16.53
C ALA A 83 19.37 -0.50 -17.05
N GLU A 84 20.45 -1.20 -16.71
CA GLU A 84 20.63 -2.63 -17.03
C GLU A 84 19.55 -3.51 -16.37
N LEU A 85 19.28 -3.29 -15.07
CA LEU A 85 18.27 -4.04 -14.34
C LEU A 85 16.86 -3.78 -14.87
N ASP A 86 16.55 -2.54 -15.24
CA ASP A 86 15.25 -2.21 -15.82
C ASP A 86 15.10 -2.83 -17.21
N ALA A 87 16.13 -2.80 -18.06
CA ALA A 87 16.13 -3.54 -19.33
C ALA A 87 15.92 -5.05 -19.12
N GLN A 88 16.52 -5.63 -18.08
CA GLN A 88 16.30 -7.05 -17.74
C GLN A 88 14.87 -7.31 -17.26
N LYS A 89 14.28 -6.43 -16.44
CA LYS A 89 12.88 -6.52 -16.01
C LYS A 89 11.92 -6.41 -17.20
N PHE A 90 12.14 -5.47 -18.12
CA PHE A 90 11.34 -5.34 -19.34
C PHE A 90 11.40 -6.61 -20.18
N ARG A 91 12.60 -7.18 -20.39
CA ARG A 91 12.74 -8.48 -21.08
C ARG A 91 11.99 -9.60 -20.37
N ARG A 92 12.12 -9.71 -19.04
CA ARG A 92 11.43 -10.75 -18.26
C ARG A 92 9.91 -10.62 -18.35
N ARG A 93 9.39 -9.39 -18.26
CA ARG A 93 7.96 -9.12 -18.43
C ARG A 93 7.49 -9.52 -19.82
N HIS A 94 8.22 -9.13 -20.85
CA HIS A 94 7.88 -9.50 -22.22
C HIS A 94 7.88 -11.01 -22.44
N LEU A 95 8.87 -11.73 -21.89
CA LEU A 95 8.89 -13.20 -21.92
C LEU A 95 7.73 -13.84 -21.16
N ALA A 96 7.30 -13.24 -20.04
CA ALA A 96 6.14 -13.71 -19.30
C ALA A 96 4.84 -13.49 -20.10
N ASP A 97 4.69 -12.32 -20.73
CA ASP A 97 3.54 -12.01 -21.59
C ASP A 97 3.48 -12.97 -22.79
N LEU A 98 4.60 -13.23 -23.46
CA LEU A 98 4.67 -14.20 -24.57
C LEU A 98 4.32 -15.62 -24.11
N LYS A 99 4.79 -16.04 -22.93
CA LYS A 99 4.44 -17.35 -22.37
C LYS A 99 2.96 -17.46 -22.08
N ALA A 100 2.34 -16.41 -21.54
CA ALA A 100 0.90 -16.40 -21.28
C ALA A 100 0.10 -16.52 -22.59
N GLN A 101 0.49 -15.79 -23.64
CA GLN A 101 -0.13 -15.90 -24.96
C GLN A 101 0.05 -17.30 -25.57
N LEU A 102 1.23 -17.90 -25.43
CA LEU A 102 1.49 -19.25 -25.94
C LEU A 102 0.64 -20.29 -25.19
N GLN A 103 0.50 -20.16 -23.87
CA GLN A 103 -0.38 -21.02 -23.08
C GLN A 103 -1.85 -20.88 -23.46
N GLU A 104 -2.32 -19.65 -23.75
CA GLU A 104 -3.69 -19.41 -24.23
C GLU A 104 -3.93 -20.07 -25.59
N LEU A 105 -2.97 -19.97 -26.51
CA LEU A 105 -3.05 -20.63 -27.82
C LEU A 105 -3.00 -22.16 -27.70
N GLU A 106 -2.18 -22.72 -26.80
CA GLU A 106 -2.14 -24.16 -26.51
C GLU A 106 -3.49 -24.66 -25.96
N LEU A 107 -4.13 -23.88 -25.08
CA LEU A 107 -5.47 -24.19 -24.54
C LEU A 107 -6.56 -24.14 -25.61
N GLN A 108 -6.47 -23.21 -26.57
CA GLN A 108 -7.46 -23.07 -27.64
C GLN A 108 -7.40 -24.20 -28.68
N GLY A 109 -6.28 -24.94 -28.75
CA GLY A 109 -6.08 -26.04 -29.69
C GLY A 109 -6.07 -25.59 -31.16
N VAL A 110 -5.77 -26.52 -32.07
CA VAL A 110 -5.65 -26.22 -33.53
C VAL A 110 -7.01 -25.92 -34.19
N ASP A 111 -8.12 -26.37 -33.56
CA ASP A 111 -9.50 -26.18 -34.06
C ASP A 111 -10.26 -25.00 -33.40
N GLY A 112 -9.55 -24.17 -32.62
CA GLY A 112 -9.92 -22.80 -32.26
C GLY A 112 -11.41 -22.43 -32.23
N GLY A 113 -12.12 -22.79 -31.15
CA GLY A 113 -13.30 -22.06 -30.66
C GLY A 113 -14.66 -22.31 -31.34
N GLU A 114 -14.73 -22.92 -32.53
CA GLU A 114 -16.03 -23.27 -33.14
C GLU A 114 -16.67 -24.50 -32.48
N GLU A 115 -15.87 -25.51 -32.13
CA GLU A 115 -16.36 -26.77 -31.57
C GLU A 115 -16.83 -26.61 -30.12
N ALA A 116 -16.11 -25.80 -29.34
CA ALA A 116 -16.52 -25.42 -27.98
C ALA A 116 -17.87 -24.67 -27.99
N LYS A 117 -18.07 -23.71 -28.91
CA LYS A 117 -19.33 -22.99 -29.05
C LYS A 117 -20.48 -23.87 -29.56
N ARG A 118 -20.22 -24.84 -30.45
CA ARG A 118 -21.25 -25.82 -30.84
C ARG A 118 -21.67 -26.72 -29.69
N SER A 119 -20.71 -27.19 -28.90
CA SER A 119 -21.02 -28.07 -27.75
C SER A 119 -21.95 -27.39 -26.73
N GLU A 120 -21.72 -26.12 -26.41
CA GLU A 120 -22.57 -25.36 -25.49
C GLU A 120 -24.00 -25.16 -26.03
N VAL A 121 -24.13 -24.90 -27.33
CA VAL A 121 -25.45 -24.71 -27.98
C VAL A 121 -26.21 -26.03 -28.09
N GLU A 122 -25.51 -27.13 -28.38
CA GLU A 122 -26.11 -28.47 -28.44
C GLU A 122 -26.63 -28.92 -27.07
N ASP A 123 -25.90 -28.64 -26.00
CA ASP A 123 -26.32 -28.96 -24.62
C ASP A 123 -27.59 -28.21 -24.20
N GLU A 124 -27.74 -26.93 -24.55
CA GLU A 124 -28.95 -26.15 -24.23
C GLU A 124 -30.20 -26.72 -24.92
N VAL A 125 -30.09 -27.11 -26.19
CA VAL A 125 -31.20 -27.68 -26.96
C VAL A 125 -31.59 -29.05 -26.42
N LEU A 126 -30.62 -29.90 -26.07
CA LEU A 126 -30.86 -31.21 -25.46
C LEU A 126 -31.55 -31.09 -24.10
N LEU A 127 -31.14 -30.12 -23.27
CA LEU A 127 -31.78 -29.84 -21.98
C LEU A 127 -33.24 -29.41 -22.16
N LYS A 128 -33.53 -28.48 -23.09
CA LYS A 128 -34.90 -28.06 -23.40
C LYS A 128 -35.76 -29.23 -23.88
N LEU A 129 -35.24 -30.08 -24.77
CA LEU A 129 -35.96 -31.27 -25.25
C LEU A 129 -36.23 -32.27 -24.12
N ARG A 130 -35.29 -32.44 -23.17
CA ARG A 130 -35.47 -33.30 -22.00
C ARG A 130 -36.57 -32.79 -21.06
N VAL A 131 -36.67 -31.48 -20.87
CA VAL A 131 -37.73 -30.85 -20.08
C VAL A 131 -39.10 -31.01 -20.75
N TYR A 132 -39.22 -30.80 -22.06
CA TYR A 132 -40.50 -31.01 -22.74
C TYR A 132 -40.94 -32.48 -22.73
N ARG A 133 -40.00 -33.41 -22.84
CA ARG A 133 -40.30 -34.84 -22.71
C ARG A 133 -40.67 -35.23 -21.28
N SER A 134 -40.04 -34.65 -20.26
CA SER A 134 -40.40 -34.91 -18.86
C SER A 134 -41.77 -34.33 -18.48
N LEU A 135 -42.20 -33.26 -19.15
CA LEU A 135 -43.56 -32.73 -19.08
C LEU A 135 -44.59 -33.65 -19.79
N GLY A 136 -44.15 -34.70 -20.48
CA GLY A 136 -45.06 -35.66 -21.14
C GLY A 136 -45.47 -35.24 -22.55
N ILE A 137 -44.78 -34.28 -23.16
CA ILE A 137 -44.98 -33.89 -24.56
C ILE A 137 -43.97 -34.64 -25.43
N GLU A 138 -44.46 -35.57 -26.23
CA GLU A 138 -43.68 -36.34 -27.21
C GLU A 138 -44.09 -35.92 -28.63
N ALA A 139 -43.18 -35.32 -29.38
CA ALA A 139 -43.39 -35.07 -30.80
C ALA A 139 -43.08 -36.35 -31.59
N GLU A 140 -43.95 -36.70 -32.53
CA GLU A 140 -43.80 -37.83 -33.46
C GLU A 140 -43.73 -37.30 -34.89
N ARG A 141 -42.89 -37.94 -35.70
CA ARG A 141 -42.64 -37.54 -37.08
C ARG A 141 -43.30 -38.54 -38.01
N GLU A 142 -44.27 -38.09 -38.81
CA GLU A 142 -44.92 -38.90 -39.83
C GLU A 142 -44.45 -38.42 -41.21
N GLY A 143 -43.92 -39.32 -42.03
CA GLY A 143 -43.48 -39.00 -43.41
C GLY A 143 -42.36 -37.96 -43.54
N GLY A 144 -41.66 -37.62 -42.45
CA GLY A 144 -40.60 -36.61 -42.47
C GLY A 144 -41.02 -35.21 -42.00
N GLU A 145 -42.28 -34.98 -41.64
CA GLU A 145 -42.72 -33.72 -41.00
C GLU A 145 -43.17 -33.98 -39.55
N TRP A 146 -42.93 -33.00 -38.65
CA TRP A 146 -43.42 -33.04 -37.27
C TRP A 146 -44.92 -32.70 -37.25
N SER A 147 -45.74 -33.67 -37.66
CA SER A 147 -47.19 -33.50 -37.79
C SER A 147 -47.95 -33.95 -36.54
N ARG A 148 -47.38 -34.77 -35.66
CA ARG A 148 -48.12 -35.38 -34.55
C ARG A 148 -47.43 -35.08 -33.21
N ALA A 149 -48.21 -34.73 -32.19
CA ALA A 149 -47.74 -34.57 -30.83
C ALA A 149 -48.62 -35.39 -29.88
N VAL A 150 -47.99 -36.18 -29.02
CA VAL A 150 -48.64 -36.94 -27.96
C VAL A 150 -48.40 -36.20 -26.65
N VAL A 151 -49.47 -35.72 -26.03
CA VAL A 151 -49.41 -35.08 -24.71
C VAL A 151 -49.99 -36.02 -23.68
N ARG A 152 -49.17 -36.36 -22.69
CA ARG A 152 -49.56 -37.17 -21.54
C ARG A 152 -49.77 -36.23 -20.38
N GLY A 153 -51.01 -35.81 -20.18
CA GLY A 153 -51.39 -34.90 -19.11
C GLY A 153 -51.29 -35.58 -17.74
N ARG A 154 -50.95 -34.81 -16.71
CA ARG A 154 -51.05 -35.23 -15.32
C ARG A 154 -52.27 -34.51 -14.73
N GLY A 155 -53.46 -34.89 -15.19
CA GLY A 155 -54.71 -34.23 -14.84
C GLY A 155 -54.94 -34.11 -13.32
N LYS A 156 -55.78 -33.14 -12.91
CA LYS A 156 -56.12 -32.83 -11.51
C LYS A 156 -56.59 -34.02 -10.65
N GLU A 157 -57.00 -35.14 -11.26
CA GLU A 157 -57.45 -36.36 -10.58
C GLU A 157 -56.57 -37.60 -10.85
N GLY A 158 -55.32 -37.43 -11.28
CA GLY A 158 -54.31 -38.50 -11.29
C GLY A 158 -54.54 -39.65 -12.29
N ARG A 159 -55.56 -39.57 -13.15
CA ARG A 159 -55.74 -40.48 -14.29
C ARG A 159 -55.04 -39.87 -15.51
N GLY A 160 -53.97 -40.51 -15.95
CA GLY A 160 -53.18 -40.07 -17.11
C GLY A 160 -53.98 -40.19 -18.41
N GLU A 161 -54.54 -39.09 -18.87
CA GLU A 161 -55.17 -39.00 -20.17
C GLU A 161 -54.08 -38.79 -21.23
N VAL A 162 -54.05 -39.65 -22.25
CA VAL A 162 -53.12 -39.53 -23.38
C VAL A 162 -53.89 -38.91 -24.54
N GLN A 163 -53.53 -37.67 -24.88
CA GLN A 163 -54.13 -36.94 -25.99
C GLN A 163 -53.17 -36.92 -27.17
N VAL A 164 -53.66 -37.38 -28.32
CA VAL A 164 -52.93 -37.33 -29.58
C VAL A 164 -53.44 -36.14 -30.38
N VAL A 165 -52.55 -35.20 -30.66
CA VAL A 165 -52.85 -33.97 -31.40
C VAL A 165 -52.14 -34.01 -32.74
N ASN A 166 -52.91 -33.86 -33.82
CA ASN A 166 -52.36 -33.64 -35.17
C ASN A 166 -52.17 -32.13 -35.39
N VAL A 167 -50.92 -31.71 -35.56
CA VAL A 167 -50.52 -30.32 -35.76
C VAL A 167 -50.65 -29.98 -37.24
N GLU A 168 -51.84 -29.52 -37.64
CA GLU A 168 -52.11 -28.99 -38.97
C GLU A 168 -51.77 -27.49 -39.08
N LYS A 169 -51.30 -27.05 -40.25
CA LYS A 169 -50.98 -25.63 -40.56
C LYS A 169 -52.21 -24.69 -40.55
N LYS A 170 -53.42 -25.23 -40.33
CA LYS A 170 -54.68 -24.48 -40.33
C LYS A 170 -54.89 -23.66 -39.05
N PHE A 171 -54.27 -24.06 -37.94
CA PHE A 171 -54.40 -23.38 -36.65
C PHE A 171 -53.15 -22.57 -36.32
N SER A 172 -53.30 -21.51 -35.53
CA SER A 172 -52.16 -20.66 -35.15
C SER A 172 -51.25 -21.37 -34.14
N LYS A 173 -49.97 -21.00 -34.11
CA LYS A 173 -49.02 -21.51 -33.09
C LYS A 173 -49.49 -21.21 -31.66
N PHE A 174 -50.19 -20.09 -31.46
CA PHE A 174 -50.74 -19.70 -30.16
C PHE A 174 -51.88 -20.63 -29.72
N PHE A 175 -52.71 -21.08 -30.67
CA PHE A 175 -53.78 -22.04 -30.40
C PHE A 175 -53.22 -23.37 -29.87
N TYR A 176 -52.21 -23.93 -30.54
CA TYR A 176 -51.57 -25.17 -30.09
C TYR A 176 -50.83 -25.01 -28.77
N ALA A 177 -50.14 -23.88 -28.56
CA ALA A 177 -49.48 -23.60 -27.29
C ALA A 177 -50.49 -23.58 -26.12
N ASN A 178 -51.61 -22.85 -26.26
CA ASN A 178 -52.64 -22.80 -25.24
C ASN A 178 -53.30 -24.17 -25.01
N TYR A 179 -53.53 -24.93 -26.09
CA TYR A 179 -54.07 -26.29 -26.00
C TYR A 179 -53.13 -27.23 -25.22
N PHE A 180 -51.83 -27.24 -25.54
CA PHE A 180 -50.86 -28.07 -24.81
C PHE A 180 -50.73 -27.67 -23.35
N TRP A 181 -50.75 -26.37 -23.03
CA TRP A 181 -50.74 -25.91 -21.63
C TRP A 181 -52.01 -26.25 -20.86
N GLN A 182 -53.16 -26.38 -21.53
CA GLN A 182 -54.42 -26.83 -20.91
C GLN A 182 -54.50 -28.35 -20.76
N ALA A 183 -53.80 -29.10 -21.61
CA ALA A 183 -53.79 -30.56 -21.64
C ALA A 183 -52.76 -31.21 -20.69
N LEU A 184 -51.78 -30.44 -20.22
CA LEU A 184 -50.80 -30.86 -19.20
C LEU A 184 -51.44 -30.96 -17.80
#